data_AF-A0A2H6AFM3-F1
#
_entry.id   AF-A0A2H6AFM3-F1
#
_cell.length_a   1.000
_cell.length_b   1.000
_cell.length_c   1.000
_cell.angle_alpha   90.00
_cell.angle_beta   90.00
_cell.angle_gamma   90.00
#
_symmetry.space_group_name_H-M   'P 1'
#
loop_
_entity.id
_entity.type
_entity.pdbx_description
1 polymer ?
#
loop_
_entity_poly.entity_id
_entity_poly.type
_entity_poly.pdbx_seq_one_letter_code
_entity_poly.pdbx_strand_id
1 'polypeptide(L)'
;MSQSLNRRHFLRVGGTTLFGLGLADLFRAQATASGKRAAAKQMICIWLAGGPNHRDSFDPKPNAPTEFRGSFKTIRTNVPGIQVSELLPRLAQVADKYTIIRSCTTGDGRADHAKDTNYWLTGNRRQVPQTPKYPTYGSVVAKLKQAPPRVPSFIVLGGGDKDVLTDSYLGAAYAPLMFTQEQAKAMQEMLSIPQINLSAFGRGADLVRAFNAQRRQLDQLDPLLEGRDQFQQKAFDLLQSAKIAQALDLKKENAKTLERYGASPANKLRGGKAFCESVLVARRLIEAGVPFVHINFGGWDAHEDNDGTMREKFPSVDMAVASLLEDLDQSGLLKTTIVALLGEMGRTPWPQGGGGKGSDHWPTQFVVLAGGALRAATSSASRTIGLPRSRTNSTKWIASPAPSTPSWASTRTTSF
;
A
#
# COMPACT_ATOMS: atom_id res chain seq x y z
N MET A 1 36.38 1.94 -16.86
CA MET A 1 36.60 1.88 -15.40
C MET A 1 35.80 0.73 -14.84
N SER A 2 36.49 -0.34 -14.48
CA SER A 2 35.94 -1.58 -13.91
C SER A 2 35.39 -1.29 -12.51
N GLN A 3 34.07 -1.42 -12.31
CA GLN A 3 33.49 -1.47 -10.98
C GLN A 3 33.79 -2.85 -10.39
N SER A 4 34.62 -2.89 -9.35
CA SER A 4 34.90 -4.11 -8.61
C SER A 4 33.60 -4.64 -7.98
N LEU A 5 33.01 -5.66 -8.61
CA LEU A 5 32.01 -6.51 -7.96
C LEU A 5 32.66 -7.10 -6.69
N ASN A 6 32.21 -6.61 -5.54
CA ASN A 6 32.76 -6.99 -4.25
C ASN A 6 32.63 -8.52 -4.10
N ARG A 7 33.75 -9.23 -3.89
CA ARG A 7 33.80 -10.71 -3.79
C ARG A 7 32.77 -11.28 -2.81
N ARG A 8 32.40 -10.51 -1.77
CA ARG A 8 31.32 -10.85 -0.83
C ARG A 8 29.93 -10.87 -1.47
N HIS A 9 29.62 -9.95 -2.39
CA HIS A 9 28.35 -9.95 -3.12
C HIS A 9 28.29 -11.10 -4.12
N PHE A 10 29.39 -11.41 -4.82
CA PHE A 10 29.45 -12.56 -5.73
C PHE A 10 29.25 -13.89 -4.99
N LEU A 11 29.83 -14.07 -3.81
CA LEU A 11 29.61 -15.28 -2.99
C LEU A 11 28.21 -15.32 -2.35
N ARG A 12 27.64 -14.18 -1.95
CA ARG A 12 26.28 -14.13 -1.38
C ARG A 12 25.19 -14.40 -2.42
N VAL A 13 25.36 -13.89 -3.64
CA VAL A 13 24.39 -13.98 -4.73
C VAL A 13 24.64 -15.20 -5.61
N GLY A 14 25.90 -15.58 -5.85
CA GLY A 14 26.29 -16.76 -6.61
C GLY A 14 26.28 -18.06 -5.79
N GLY A 15 26.50 -17.98 -4.47
CA GLY A 15 26.43 -19.15 -3.59
C GLY A 15 24.99 -19.57 -3.25
N THR A 16 24.03 -18.65 -3.26
CA THR A 16 22.61 -18.98 -3.04
C THR A 16 21.99 -19.70 -4.24
N THR A 17 22.38 -19.33 -5.46
CA THR A 17 21.92 -20.01 -6.69
C THR A 17 22.54 -21.39 -6.89
N LEU A 18 23.80 -21.62 -6.49
CA LEU A 18 24.49 -22.91 -6.60
C LEU A 18 23.88 -24.03 -5.72
N PHE A 19 23.14 -23.68 -4.66
CA PHE A 19 22.48 -24.64 -3.76
C PHE A 19 20.95 -24.57 -3.82
N GLY A 20 20.38 -23.89 -4.81
CA GLY A 20 18.92 -23.79 -4.97
C GLY A 20 18.20 -22.98 -3.88
N LEU A 21 18.92 -22.23 -3.05
CA LEU A 21 18.34 -21.38 -2.01
C LEU A 21 17.85 -20.08 -2.66
N GLY A 22 16.52 -19.93 -2.73
CA GLY A 22 15.90 -18.71 -3.20
C GLY A 22 16.02 -17.57 -2.18
N LEU A 23 15.69 -16.34 -2.60
CA LEU A 23 15.63 -15.19 -1.69
C LEU A 23 14.68 -15.43 -0.50
N ALA A 24 13.61 -16.20 -0.72
CA ALA A 24 12.69 -16.63 0.33
C ALA A 24 13.35 -17.55 1.36
N ASP A 25 14.23 -18.46 0.93
CA ASP A 25 14.99 -19.35 1.81
C ASP A 25 16.07 -18.59 2.57
N LEU A 26 16.70 -17.60 1.93
CA LEU A 26 17.61 -16.68 2.61
C LEU A 26 16.88 -15.89 3.70
N PHE A 27 15.70 -15.32 3.42
CA PHE A 27 14.92 -14.60 4.43
C PHE A 27 14.41 -15.53 5.53
N ARG A 28 14.00 -16.77 5.19
CA ARG A 28 13.60 -17.78 6.17
C ARG A 28 14.78 -18.17 7.06
N ALA A 29 15.95 -18.43 6.48
CA ALA A 29 17.17 -18.75 7.22
C ALA A 29 17.63 -17.57 8.09
N GLN A 30 17.53 -16.33 7.60
CA GLN A 30 17.81 -15.12 8.39
C GLN A 30 16.81 -14.97 9.54
N ALA A 31 15.53 -15.21 9.32
CA ALA A 31 14.51 -15.18 10.37
C ALA A 31 14.78 -16.25 11.43
N THR A 32 15.05 -17.49 11.03
CA THR A 32 15.39 -18.60 11.92
C THR A 32 16.69 -18.33 12.68
N ALA A 33 17.75 -17.88 12.01
CA ALA A 33 19.05 -17.57 12.61
C ALA A 33 19.01 -16.38 13.56
N SER A 34 18.12 -15.41 13.31
CA SER A 34 17.93 -14.28 14.23
C SER A 34 17.21 -14.66 15.53
N GLY A 35 16.61 -15.86 15.59
CA GLY A 35 15.73 -16.29 16.68
C GLY A 35 14.45 -15.45 16.85
N LYS A 36 14.27 -14.42 16.01
CA LYS A 36 13.14 -13.49 16.06
C LYS A 36 12.09 -13.92 15.06
N ARG A 37 11.01 -14.51 15.57
CA ARG A 37 9.81 -14.74 14.75
C ARG A 37 9.26 -13.40 14.27
N ALA A 38 8.88 -13.31 13.00
CA ALA A 38 8.22 -12.12 12.48
C ALA A 38 6.99 -11.79 13.35
N ALA A 39 6.94 -10.58 13.91
CA ALA A 39 5.87 -10.16 14.80
C ALA A 39 4.56 -9.91 14.04
N ALA A 40 4.66 -9.49 12.78
CA ALA A 40 3.53 -9.24 11.91
C ALA A 40 2.76 -10.53 11.60
N LYS A 41 1.48 -10.53 11.96
CA LYS A 41 0.49 -11.54 11.63
C LYS A 41 -0.43 -11.07 10.51
N GLN A 42 -0.65 -9.77 10.37
CA GLN A 42 -1.64 -9.23 9.44
C GLN A 42 -1.11 -8.01 8.69
N MET A 43 -1.74 -7.65 7.57
CA MET A 43 -1.40 -6.48 6.78
C MET A 43 -2.66 -5.74 6.30
N ILE A 44 -2.64 -4.42 6.44
CA ILE A 44 -3.55 -3.49 5.75
C ILE A 44 -2.71 -2.74 4.71
N CYS A 45 -3.03 -2.93 3.43
CA CYS A 45 -2.42 -2.21 2.31
C CYS A 45 -3.38 -1.13 1.82
N ILE A 46 -3.10 0.13 2.12
CA ILE A 46 -3.85 1.30 1.67
C ILE A 46 -3.19 1.84 0.40
N TRP A 47 -3.85 1.61 -0.72
CA TRP A 47 -3.34 1.90 -2.06
C TRP A 47 -3.96 3.20 -2.60
N LEU A 48 -3.12 4.21 -2.77
CA LEU A 48 -3.48 5.54 -3.28
C LEU A 48 -3.32 5.55 -4.80
N ALA A 49 -4.24 4.90 -5.52
CA ALA A 49 -4.16 4.71 -6.97
C ALA A 49 -4.22 6.04 -7.73
N GLY A 50 -3.17 6.28 -8.50
CA GLY A 50 -2.95 7.51 -9.24
C GLY A 50 -1.72 8.27 -8.77
N GLY A 51 -0.85 7.74 -7.90
CA GLY A 51 0.43 8.37 -7.56
C GLY A 51 0.30 9.73 -6.85
N PRO A 52 0.01 9.76 -5.53
CA PRO A 52 -0.12 11.00 -4.77
C PRO A 52 1.14 11.87 -4.82
N ASN A 53 0.97 13.19 -4.79
CA ASN A 53 2.11 14.10 -4.75
C ASN A 53 2.83 14.01 -3.40
N HIS A 54 4.10 13.64 -3.44
CA HIS A 54 4.93 13.44 -2.25
C HIS A 54 5.29 14.76 -1.55
N ARG A 55 5.39 15.88 -2.29
CA ARG A 55 5.73 17.21 -1.75
C ARG A 55 4.54 17.90 -1.10
N ASP A 56 3.33 17.51 -1.44
CA ASP A 56 2.12 18.03 -0.82
C ASP A 56 1.63 17.14 0.33
N SER A 57 2.46 16.16 0.75
CA SER A 57 2.14 15.16 1.76
C SER A 57 3.29 14.86 2.72
N PHE A 58 4.03 13.77 2.51
CA PHE A 58 5.00 13.22 3.45
C PHE A 58 6.44 13.65 3.18
N ASP A 59 6.71 14.44 2.14
CA ASP A 59 8.03 14.94 1.79
C ASP A 59 8.02 16.41 1.31
N PRO A 60 7.61 17.37 2.16
CA PRO A 60 7.23 18.71 1.71
C PRO A 60 8.34 19.64 1.24
N LYS A 61 9.61 19.24 1.38
CA LYS A 61 10.79 19.99 0.95
C LYS A 61 10.69 21.52 1.21
N PRO A 62 10.46 21.99 2.45
CA PRO A 62 10.21 23.40 2.75
C PRO A 62 11.35 24.35 2.36
N ASN A 63 12.57 23.84 2.19
CA ASN A 63 13.75 24.60 1.80
C ASN A 63 14.06 24.52 0.29
N ALA A 64 13.27 23.80 -0.50
CA ALA A 64 13.42 23.78 -1.96
C ALA A 64 13.12 25.16 -2.55
N PRO A 65 13.69 25.51 -3.72
CA PRO A 65 13.29 26.69 -4.48
C PRO A 65 11.77 26.71 -4.70
N THR A 66 11.17 27.90 -4.76
CA THR A 66 9.71 28.07 -4.83
C THR A 66 9.10 27.31 -6.01
N GLU A 67 9.83 27.19 -7.11
CA GLU A 67 9.42 26.48 -8.33
C GLU A 67 9.30 24.96 -8.13
N PHE A 68 9.97 24.40 -7.11
CA PHE A 68 10.01 22.97 -6.81
C PHE A 68 9.51 22.62 -5.41
N ARG A 69 9.04 23.60 -4.65
CA ARG A 69 8.43 23.40 -3.33
C ARG A 69 6.96 22.98 -3.50
N GLY A 70 6.44 22.21 -2.56
CA GLY A 70 5.00 21.93 -2.52
C GLY A 70 4.18 23.21 -2.26
N SER A 71 2.93 23.24 -2.69
CA SER A 71 2.04 24.40 -2.59
C SER A 71 1.51 24.63 -1.18
N PHE A 72 1.61 23.62 -0.32
CA PHE A 72 1.06 23.61 1.02
C PHE A 72 2.12 23.94 2.07
N LYS A 73 1.68 24.52 3.19
CA LYS A 73 2.56 24.77 4.32
C LYS A 73 3.05 23.45 4.90
N THR A 74 4.23 23.52 5.49
CA THR A 74 4.82 22.42 6.24
C THR A 74 4.51 22.57 7.72
N ILE A 75 4.08 21.48 8.36
CA ILE A 75 3.85 21.41 9.81
C ILE A 75 4.84 20.44 10.46
N ARG A 76 5.16 20.70 11.72
CA ARG A 76 5.97 19.79 12.56
C ARG A 76 5.11 18.64 13.05
N THR A 77 5.71 17.47 13.23
CA THR A 77 5.07 16.33 13.87
C THR A 77 5.45 16.23 15.34
N ASN A 78 4.86 15.28 16.06
CA ASN A 78 5.26 14.94 17.43
C ASN A 78 6.65 14.26 17.52
N VAL A 79 7.30 13.97 16.39
CA VAL A 79 8.67 13.45 16.30
C VAL A 79 9.61 14.55 15.81
N PRO A 80 10.59 14.99 16.62
CA PRO A 80 11.55 16.01 16.20
C PRO A 80 12.26 15.67 14.88
N GLY A 81 12.35 16.66 13.99
CA GLY A 81 12.99 16.51 12.68
C GLY A 81 12.10 15.92 11.58
N ILE A 82 10.90 15.42 11.91
CA ILE A 82 9.91 15.01 10.91
C ILE A 82 8.92 16.15 10.67
N GLN A 83 8.64 16.38 9.39
CA GLN A 83 7.73 17.39 8.90
C GLN A 83 6.87 16.80 7.78
N VAL A 84 5.60 17.20 7.74
CA VAL A 84 4.60 16.80 6.74
C VAL A 84 3.79 18.02 6.30
N SER A 85 2.94 17.86 5.29
CA SER A 85 2.02 18.88 4.80
C SER A 85 0.95 19.26 5.84
N GLU A 86 0.50 20.51 5.81
CA GLU A 86 -0.63 21.00 6.62
C GLU A 86 -1.95 20.27 6.33
N LEU A 87 -2.03 19.51 5.23
CA LEU A 87 -3.15 18.63 4.91
C LEU A 87 -3.21 17.36 5.76
N LEU A 88 -2.16 17.07 6.53
CA LEU A 88 -2.02 15.86 7.35
C LEU A 88 -1.88 16.16 8.86
N PRO A 89 -2.75 17.00 9.46
CA PRO A 89 -2.58 17.46 10.83
C PRO A 89 -2.73 16.34 11.87
N ARG A 90 -3.57 15.32 11.65
CA ARG A 90 -3.73 14.22 12.61
C ARG A 90 -2.61 13.20 12.50
N LEU A 91 -2.17 12.88 11.28
CA LEU A 91 -0.98 12.06 11.06
C LEU A 91 0.29 12.74 11.59
N ALA A 92 0.34 14.08 11.64
CA ALA A 92 1.43 14.78 12.33
C ALA A 92 1.44 14.53 13.84
N GLN A 93 0.27 14.33 14.47
CA GLN A 93 0.15 14.06 15.91
C GLN A 93 0.51 12.63 16.30
N VAL A 94 0.49 11.69 15.36
CA VAL A 94 0.80 10.26 15.59
C VAL A 94 2.01 9.77 14.78
N ALA A 95 2.93 10.68 14.44
CA ALA A 95 4.13 10.34 13.66
C ALA A 95 5.11 9.42 14.40
N ASP A 96 4.97 9.29 15.72
CA ASP A 96 5.65 8.29 16.53
C ASP A 96 5.22 6.86 16.22
N LYS A 97 4.10 6.65 15.51
CA LYS A 97 3.51 5.33 15.22
C LYS A 97 3.87 4.78 13.84
N TYR A 98 4.44 5.60 12.96
CA TYR A 98 4.79 5.21 11.60
C TYR A 98 6.19 5.67 11.20
N THR A 99 6.65 5.16 10.07
CA THR A 99 7.92 5.47 9.43
C THR A 99 7.68 5.88 7.99
N ILE A 100 8.37 6.92 7.55
CA ILE A 100 8.30 7.44 6.19
C ILE A 100 9.57 7.03 5.43
N ILE A 101 9.40 6.37 4.29
CA ILE A 101 10.46 6.04 3.36
C ILE A 101 10.26 6.92 2.12
N ARG A 102 11.21 7.81 1.83
CA ARG A 102 11.11 8.81 0.73
C ARG A 102 11.96 8.46 -0.50
N SER A 103 12.58 7.28 -0.48
CA SER A 103 13.55 6.83 -1.48
C SER A 103 13.05 5.64 -2.29
N CYS A 104 11.73 5.44 -2.34
CA CYS A 104 11.12 4.30 -3.02
C CYS A 104 10.97 4.58 -4.52
N THR A 105 11.32 3.59 -5.33
CA THR A 105 11.13 3.62 -6.79
C THR A 105 10.95 2.19 -7.30
N THR A 106 10.14 2.02 -8.34
CA THR A 106 10.01 0.75 -9.07
C THR A 106 11.19 0.52 -10.02
N GLY A 107 11.98 1.58 -10.28
CA GLY A 107 13.00 1.61 -11.32
C GLY A 107 12.43 1.64 -12.74
N ASP A 108 11.13 1.91 -12.92
CA ASP A 108 10.57 2.32 -14.21
C ASP A 108 10.76 3.83 -14.38
N GLY A 109 11.59 4.22 -15.35
CA GLY A 109 11.86 5.64 -15.63
C GLY A 109 10.66 6.38 -16.21
N ARG A 110 9.62 5.66 -16.68
CA ARG A 110 8.40 6.27 -17.23
C ARG A 110 7.31 6.49 -16.19
N ALA A 111 7.42 5.87 -15.02
CA ALA A 111 6.40 5.92 -13.98
C ALA A 111 4.99 5.57 -14.52
N ASP A 112 4.81 4.33 -15.00
CA ASP A 112 3.59 3.91 -15.69
C ASP A 112 2.58 3.26 -14.72
N HIS A 113 1.33 3.70 -14.77
CA HIS A 113 0.27 3.23 -13.86
C HIS A 113 0.12 1.71 -13.83
N ALA A 114 0.14 1.05 -14.99
CA ALA A 114 -0.08 -0.39 -15.08
C ALA A 114 1.17 -1.17 -14.62
N LYS A 115 2.35 -0.76 -15.07
CA LYS A 115 3.61 -1.45 -14.74
C LYS A 115 3.98 -1.28 -13.28
N ASP A 116 3.88 -0.07 -12.75
CA ASP A 116 4.28 0.22 -11.39
C ASP A 116 3.32 -0.38 -10.37
N THR A 117 2.00 -0.34 -10.63
CA THR A 117 1.02 -1.03 -9.79
C THR A 117 1.30 -2.54 -9.76
N ASN A 118 1.58 -3.15 -10.91
CA ASN A 118 1.93 -4.57 -10.96
C ASN A 118 3.19 -4.88 -10.15
N TYR A 119 4.23 -4.04 -10.27
CA TYR A 119 5.48 -4.23 -9.54
C TYR A 119 5.30 -4.12 -8.03
N TRP A 120 4.58 -3.10 -7.55
CA TRP A 120 4.36 -2.91 -6.11
C TRP A 120 3.50 -3.97 -5.47
N LEU A 121 2.52 -4.52 -6.20
CA LEU A 121 1.61 -5.50 -5.62
C LEU A 121 2.10 -6.93 -5.75
N THR A 122 3.01 -7.22 -6.68
CA THR A 122 3.50 -8.59 -6.97
C THR A 122 5.01 -8.78 -6.81
N GLY A 123 5.79 -7.69 -6.74
CA GLY A 123 7.26 -7.71 -6.81
C GLY A 123 7.82 -7.99 -8.21
N ASN A 124 6.98 -8.14 -9.23
CA ASN A 124 7.37 -8.52 -10.58
C ASN A 124 6.99 -7.45 -11.59
N ARG A 125 7.87 -7.19 -12.56
CA ARG A 125 7.56 -6.26 -13.66
C ARG A 125 6.78 -7.00 -14.73
N ARG A 126 5.59 -6.54 -15.08
CA ARG A 126 4.90 -6.99 -16.29
C ARG A 126 5.60 -6.38 -17.51
N GLN A 127 6.43 -7.16 -18.18
CA GLN A 127 7.21 -6.67 -19.33
C GLN A 127 6.44 -6.78 -20.65
N VAL A 128 5.62 -7.81 -20.81
CA VAL A 128 4.83 -8.08 -22.01
C VAL A 128 3.47 -8.72 -21.68
N PRO A 129 2.44 -8.58 -22.54
CA PRO A 129 1.10 -9.14 -22.30
C PRO A 129 1.08 -10.66 -22.02
N GLN A 130 2.05 -11.40 -22.55
CA GLN A 130 2.21 -12.86 -22.43
C GLN A 130 2.87 -13.29 -21.12
N THR A 131 3.29 -12.35 -20.26
CA THR A 131 3.86 -12.68 -18.96
C THR A 131 2.79 -13.31 -18.08
N PRO A 132 3.05 -14.46 -17.41
CA PRO A 132 2.10 -15.04 -16.46
C PRO A 132 1.64 -14.01 -15.42
N LYS A 133 0.36 -14.04 -15.06
CA LYS A 133 -0.17 -13.21 -13.98
C LYS A 133 0.46 -13.64 -12.67
N TYR A 134 1.39 -12.82 -12.15
CA TYR A 134 2.02 -13.06 -10.86
C TYR A 134 1.02 -12.84 -9.72
N PRO A 135 1.07 -13.66 -8.66
CA PRO A 135 0.24 -13.46 -7.50
C PRO A 135 0.63 -12.16 -6.79
N THR A 136 -0.38 -11.45 -6.31
CA THR A 136 -0.16 -10.34 -5.39
C THR A 136 0.32 -10.86 -4.03
N TYR A 137 0.91 -9.98 -3.21
CA TYR A 137 1.28 -10.34 -1.84
C TYR A 137 0.10 -10.90 -1.04
N GLY A 138 -1.12 -10.39 -1.24
CA GLY A 138 -2.33 -10.92 -0.61
C GLY A 138 -2.64 -12.36 -1.04
N SER A 139 -2.51 -12.68 -2.33
CA SER A 139 -2.68 -14.05 -2.84
C SER A 139 -1.60 -15.01 -2.33
N VAL A 140 -0.36 -14.55 -2.23
CA VAL A 140 0.73 -15.33 -1.62
C VAL A 140 0.43 -15.61 -0.15
N VAL A 141 -0.04 -14.61 0.60
CA VAL A 141 -0.48 -14.79 2.00
C VAL A 141 -1.64 -15.78 2.07
N ALA A 142 -2.64 -15.68 1.19
CA ALA A 142 -3.76 -16.61 1.16
C ALA A 142 -3.34 -18.07 0.91
N LYS A 143 -2.25 -18.30 0.16
CA LYS A 143 -1.69 -19.63 -0.09
C LYS A 143 -0.82 -20.15 1.05
N LEU A 144 0.04 -19.30 1.59
CA LEU A 144 1.06 -19.71 2.55
C LEU A 144 0.59 -19.64 4.01
N LYS A 145 -0.45 -18.85 4.30
CA LYS A 145 -0.96 -18.63 5.64
C LYS A 145 -2.41 -19.06 5.74
N GLN A 146 -2.65 -20.08 6.56
CA GLN A 146 -3.99 -20.47 6.94
C GLN A 146 -4.64 -19.37 7.77
N ALA A 147 -5.80 -18.89 7.33
CA ALA A 147 -6.68 -18.03 8.12
C ALA A 147 -7.47 -18.88 9.12
N PRO A 148 -8.07 -18.26 10.16
CA PRO A 148 -9.02 -18.96 11.03
C PRO A 148 -10.14 -19.62 10.20
N PRO A 149 -10.74 -20.73 10.68
CA PRO A 149 -11.86 -21.37 9.98
C PRO A 149 -12.96 -20.36 9.65
N ARG A 150 -13.46 -20.39 8.40
CA ARG A 150 -14.50 -19.47 7.89
C ARG A 150 -14.14 -17.98 7.93
N VAL A 151 -12.83 -17.66 7.92
CA VAL A 151 -12.33 -16.30 7.72
C VAL A 151 -11.54 -16.26 6.40
N PRO A 152 -11.89 -15.39 5.45
CA PRO A 152 -11.13 -15.26 4.22
C PRO A 152 -9.72 -14.73 4.51
N SER A 153 -8.75 -15.21 3.74
CA SER A 153 -7.34 -14.85 3.95
C SER A 153 -6.96 -13.49 3.33
N PHE A 154 -7.67 -13.08 2.27
CA PHE A 154 -7.38 -11.89 1.49
C PHE A 154 -8.67 -11.20 1.05
N ILE A 155 -8.88 -9.96 1.51
CA ILE A 155 -10.01 -9.10 1.18
C ILE A 155 -9.52 -7.84 0.47
N VAL A 156 -10.28 -7.37 -0.52
CA VAL A 156 -10.09 -6.07 -1.18
C VAL A 156 -11.33 -5.20 -0.99
N LEU A 157 -11.13 -3.94 -0.59
CA LEU A 157 -12.15 -2.91 -0.40
C LEU A 157 -11.89 -1.74 -1.36
N GLY A 158 -12.95 -1.06 -1.83
CA GLY A 158 -12.80 0.13 -2.69
C GLY A 158 -12.48 -0.18 -4.16
N GLY A 159 -12.67 -1.43 -4.59
CA GLY A 159 -12.35 -1.91 -5.93
C GLY A 159 -10.84 -1.95 -6.18
N GLY A 160 -10.42 -1.59 -7.39
CA GLY A 160 -9.00 -1.51 -7.77
C GLY A 160 -8.74 -2.03 -9.19
N ASP A 161 -7.46 -2.10 -9.53
CA ASP A 161 -7.01 -2.61 -10.83
C ASP A 161 -7.37 -4.10 -10.97
N LYS A 162 -8.35 -4.41 -11.82
CA LYS A 162 -8.85 -5.76 -12.06
C LYS A 162 -7.87 -6.64 -12.84
N ASP A 163 -6.84 -6.06 -13.45
CA ASP A 163 -5.78 -6.82 -14.12
C ASP A 163 -4.72 -7.31 -13.14
N VAL A 164 -4.55 -6.61 -12.01
CA VAL A 164 -3.57 -6.95 -10.97
C VAL A 164 -4.21 -7.64 -9.76
N LEU A 165 -5.32 -7.11 -9.24
CA LEU A 165 -6.04 -7.66 -8.09
C LEU A 165 -7.03 -8.74 -8.56
N THR A 166 -6.50 -9.81 -9.12
CA THR A 166 -7.31 -10.89 -9.69
C THR A 166 -6.67 -12.26 -9.44
N ASP A 167 -7.20 -13.29 -10.07
CA ASP A 167 -6.59 -14.61 -10.08
C ASP A 167 -5.20 -14.58 -10.76
N SER A 168 -4.36 -15.52 -10.33
CA SER A 168 -2.98 -15.66 -10.80
C SER A 168 -2.72 -17.13 -11.10
N TYR A 169 -1.49 -17.48 -11.50
CA TYR A 169 -1.10 -18.89 -11.65
C TYR A 169 -1.24 -19.71 -10.34
N LEU A 170 -1.49 -19.08 -9.18
CA LEU A 170 -1.83 -19.82 -7.95
C LEU A 170 -3.24 -20.42 -7.97
N GLY A 171 -4.11 -19.98 -8.88
CA GLY A 171 -5.49 -20.42 -9.02
C GLY A 171 -6.51 -19.51 -8.31
N ALA A 172 -7.77 -19.62 -8.74
CA ALA A 172 -8.88 -18.79 -8.27
C ALA A 172 -9.12 -18.90 -6.75
N ALA A 173 -8.76 -20.04 -6.14
CA ALA A 173 -8.88 -20.25 -4.70
C ALA A 173 -8.10 -19.21 -3.87
N TYR A 174 -7.04 -18.60 -4.40
CA TYR A 174 -6.23 -17.59 -3.71
C TYR A 174 -6.42 -16.17 -4.26
N ALA A 175 -7.43 -15.98 -5.12
CA ALA A 175 -7.83 -14.67 -5.59
C ALA A 175 -8.41 -13.82 -4.45
N PRO A 176 -8.33 -12.48 -4.53
CA PRO A 176 -8.95 -11.61 -3.54
C PRO A 176 -10.47 -11.79 -3.50
N LEU A 177 -11.04 -11.75 -2.30
CA LEU A 177 -12.47 -11.51 -2.13
C LEU A 177 -12.73 -9.99 -2.19
N MET A 178 -13.34 -9.56 -3.28
CA MET A 178 -13.66 -8.16 -3.55
C MET A 178 -14.99 -7.76 -2.89
N PHE A 179 -15.01 -6.63 -2.17
CA PHE A 179 -16.24 -5.98 -1.72
C PHE A 179 -16.37 -4.65 -2.47
N THR A 180 -16.97 -4.70 -3.65
CA THR A 180 -17.49 -3.49 -4.31
C THR A 180 -18.90 -3.18 -3.81
N GLN A 181 -19.41 -1.96 -4.05
CA GLN A 181 -20.82 -1.67 -3.77
C GLN A 181 -21.75 -2.58 -4.58
N GLU A 182 -21.41 -2.92 -5.83
CA GLU A 182 -22.23 -3.85 -6.62
C GLU A 182 -22.18 -5.27 -6.06
N GLN A 183 -21.03 -5.75 -5.60
CA GLN A 183 -20.89 -7.09 -5.02
C GLN A 183 -21.44 -7.18 -3.60
N ALA A 184 -21.39 -6.11 -2.81
CA ALA A 184 -22.08 -6.02 -1.53
C ALA A 184 -23.60 -6.02 -1.72
N LYS A 185 -24.11 -5.34 -2.75
CA LYS A 185 -25.53 -5.39 -3.14
C LYS A 185 -25.91 -6.78 -3.66
N ALA A 186 -25.12 -7.38 -4.54
CA ALA A 186 -25.35 -8.75 -5.04
C ALA A 186 -25.27 -9.80 -3.91
N MET A 187 -24.39 -9.59 -2.93
CA MET A 187 -24.30 -10.45 -1.75
C MET A 187 -25.47 -10.24 -0.78
N GLN A 188 -25.94 -9.00 -0.58
CA GLN A 188 -27.17 -8.71 0.14
C GLN A 188 -28.41 -9.25 -0.57
N GLU A 189 -28.45 -9.19 -1.89
CA GLU A 189 -29.50 -9.79 -2.72
C GLU A 189 -29.44 -11.32 -2.65
N MET A 190 -28.26 -11.95 -2.73
CA MET A 190 -28.09 -13.39 -2.44
C MET A 190 -28.49 -13.78 -1.02
N LEU A 191 -28.24 -12.91 -0.03
CA LEU A 191 -28.70 -13.08 1.36
C LEU A 191 -30.21 -12.88 1.52
N SER A 192 -30.86 -12.25 0.53
CA SER A 192 -32.28 -11.94 0.49
C SER A 192 -33.07 -12.87 -0.44
N ILE A 193 -32.39 -13.73 -1.21
CA ILE A 193 -33.03 -14.93 -1.79
C ILE A 193 -33.49 -15.76 -0.59
N PRO A 194 -34.79 -16.10 -0.50
CA PRO A 194 -35.30 -16.81 0.64
C PRO A 194 -34.43 -18.03 0.87
N GLN A 195 -33.77 -18.05 2.05
CA GLN A 195 -33.22 -19.24 2.66
C GLN A 195 -34.18 -20.37 2.31
N ILE A 196 -33.71 -21.35 1.56
CA ILE A 196 -34.48 -22.53 1.15
C ILE A 196 -35.38 -22.87 2.32
N ASN A 197 -36.69 -22.80 2.10
CA ASN A 197 -37.64 -23.05 3.16
C ASN A 197 -37.47 -24.52 3.58
N LEU A 198 -36.68 -24.73 4.62
CA LEU A 198 -36.32 -26.05 5.16
C LEU A 198 -37.55 -26.79 5.73
N SER A 199 -38.72 -26.15 5.74
CA SER A 199 -39.99 -26.83 6.05
C SER A 199 -40.59 -27.62 4.87
N ALA A 200 -40.03 -27.51 3.65
CA ALA A 200 -40.52 -28.22 2.46
C ALA A 200 -39.84 -29.58 2.18
N PHE A 201 -38.77 -29.95 2.89
CA PHE A 201 -38.05 -31.20 2.64
C PHE A 201 -38.10 -32.13 3.85
N GLY A 202 -39.15 -32.94 3.90
CA GLY A 202 -39.24 -34.04 4.83
C GLY A 202 -38.19 -35.12 4.53
N ARG A 203 -37.41 -35.45 5.57
CA ARG A 203 -36.48 -36.60 5.71
C ARG A 203 -35.06 -36.39 5.13
N GLY A 204 -34.11 -36.21 6.05
CA GLY A 204 -32.69 -35.92 5.82
C GLY A 204 -31.83 -36.96 5.09
N ALA A 205 -32.43 -38.00 4.49
CA ALA A 205 -31.73 -38.96 3.64
C ALA A 205 -31.67 -38.51 2.16
N ASP A 206 -32.56 -37.61 1.74
CA ASP A 206 -32.67 -37.17 0.35
C ASP A 206 -31.84 -35.91 0.06
N LEU A 207 -31.61 -35.07 1.07
CA LEU A 207 -30.75 -33.89 0.95
C LEU A 207 -29.28 -34.27 0.70
N VAL A 208 -28.78 -35.27 1.42
CA VAL A 208 -27.42 -35.78 1.24
C VAL A 208 -27.26 -36.48 -0.11
N ARG A 209 -28.31 -37.14 -0.61
CA ARG A 209 -28.30 -37.81 -1.92
C ARG A 209 -28.33 -36.81 -3.07
N ALA A 210 -29.16 -35.77 -2.97
CA ALA A 210 -29.21 -34.67 -3.94
C ALA A 210 -27.87 -33.89 -3.97
N PHE A 211 -27.30 -33.61 -2.80
CA PHE A 211 -26.00 -32.95 -2.68
C PHE A 211 -24.86 -33.80 -3.26
N ASN A 212 -24.86 -35.11 -3.01
CA ASN A 212 -23.85 -36.03 -3.55
C ASN A 212 -24.03 -36.35 -5.05
N ALA A 213 -25.24 -36.23 -5.60
CA ALA A 213 -25.50 -36.39 -7.04
C ALA A 213 -25.05 -35.15 -7.81
N GLN A 214 -25.33 -33.96 -7.28
CA GLN A 214 -24.89 -32.69 -7.85
C GLN A 214 -23.36 -32.53 -7.76
N ARG A 215 -22.75 -32.93 -6.65
CA ARG A 215 -21.29 -32.98 -6.50
C ARG A 215 -20.64 -33.92 -7.52
N ARG A 216 -21.21 -35.11 -7.76
CA ARG A 216 -20.68 -36.06 -8.77
C ARG A 216 -20.84 -35.58 -10.21
N GLN A 217 -21.85 -34.75 -10.51
CA GLN A 217 -21.96 -34.10 -11.82
C GLN A 217 -20.95 -32.96 -12.00
N LEU A 218 -20.58 -32.27 -10.92
CA LEU A 218 -19.53 -31.24 -10.93
C LEU A 218 -18.12 -31.85 -10.98
N ASP A 219 -17.89 -32.98 -10.31
CA ASP A 219 -16.62 -33.73 -10.30
C ASP A 219 -16.23 -34.27 -11.70
N GLN A 220 -17.18 -34.40 -12.63
CA GLN A 220 -16.92 -34.87 -14.01
C GLN A 220 -16.49 -33.76 -14.98
N LEU A 221 -16.47 -32.50 -14.52
CA LEU A 221 -16.08 -31.35 -15.33
C LEU A 221 -14.74 -30.82 -14.77
N ASP A 222 -13.65 -31.07 -15.51
CA ASP A 222 -12.36 -30.35 -15.63
C ASP A 222 -11.68 -29.72 -14.36
N PRO A 223 -10.36 -29.84 -14.13
CA PRO A 223 -9.58 -29.11 -13.09
C PRO A 223 -9.78 -27.59 -12.97
N LEU A 224 -10.45 -26.92 -13.92
CA LEU A 224 -10.92 -25.53 -13.80
C LEU A 224 -12.05 -25.35 -12.77
N LEU A 225 -12.75 -26.41 -12.39
CA LEU A 225 -13.86 -26.36 -11.43
C LEU A 225 -13.45 -26.55 -9.97
N GLU A 226 -12.38 -27.29 -9.65
CA GLU A 226 -11.87 -27.38 -8.27
C GLU A 226 -11.56 -26.00 -7.66
N GLY A 227 -11.02 -25.08 -8.48
CA GLY A 227 -10.76 -23.71 -8.08
C GLY A 227 -12.03 -22.87 -7.89
N ARG A 228 -13.09 -23.16 -8.66
CA ARG A 228 -14.42 -22.55 -8.50
C ARG A 228 -15.15 -23.10 -7.29
N ASP A 229 -15.06 -24.39 -7.01
CA ASP A 229 -15.68 -25.02 -5.84
C ASP A 229 -15.08 -24.49 -4.54
N GLN A 230 -13.75 -24.31 -4.48
CA GLN A 230 -13.10 -23.67 -3.33
C GLN A 230 -13.45 -22.18 -3.21
N PHE A 231 -13.57 -21.46 -4.33
CA PHE A 231 -13.99 -20.07 -4.33
C PHE A 231 -15.44 -19.90 -3.87
N GLN A 232 -16.34 -20.77 -4.36
CA GLN A 232 -17.74 -20.85 -3.94
C GLN A 232 -17.83 -21.23 -2.46
N GLN A 233 -17.07 -22.23 -1.99
CA GLN A 233 -17.00 -22.59 -0.57
C GLN A 233 -16.53 -21.43 0.29
N LYS A 234 -15.54 -20.63 -0.14
CA LYS A 234 -15.13 -19.43 0.60
C LYS A 234 -16.20 -18.36 0.67
N ALA A 235 -16.95 -18.16 -0.42
CA ALA A 235 -18.10 -17.26 -0.42
C ALA A 235 -19.20 -17.77 0.52
N PHE A 236 -19.48 -19.08 0.53
CA PHE A 236 -20.42 -19.69 1.47
C PHE A 236 -19.95 -19.61 2.92
N ASP A 237 -18.68 -19.89 3.20
CA ASP A 237 -18.06 -19.77 4.52
C ASP A 237 -18.14 -18.34 5.04
N LEU A 238 -17.97 -17.35 4.17
CA LEU A 238 -18.15 -15.94 4.48
C LEU A 238 -19.59 -15.63 4.90
N LEU A 239 -20.58 -16.11 4.12
CA LEU A 239 -22.01 -15.94 4.44
C LEU A 239 -22.37 -16.58 5.79
N GLN A 240 -21.69 -17.66 6.17
CA GLN A 240 -21.87 -18.32 7.46
C GLN A 240 -21.03 -17.70 8.59
N SER A 241 -20.07 -16.83 8.26
CA SER A 241 -19.17 -16.23 9.23
C SER A 241 -19.81 -15.00 9.87
N ALA A 242 -20.50 -15.23 10.99
CA ALA A 242 -21.08 -14.16 11.81
C ALA A 242 -20.03 -13.10 12.18
N LYS A 243 -18.76 -13.49 12.36
CA LYS A 243 -17.65 -12.60 12.68
C LYS A 243 -17.35 -11.61 11.54
N ILE A 244 -17.37 -12.07 10.28
CA ILE A 244 -17.10 -11.20 9.13
C ILE A 244 -18.31 -10.34 8.81
N ALA A 245 -19.53 -10.89 8.87
CA ALA A 245 -20.74 -10.10 8.73
C ALA A 245 -20.80 -8.95 9.76
N GLN A 246 -20.42 -9.22 11.01
CA GLN A 246 -20.28 -8.18 12.03
C GLN A 246 -19.19 -7.17 11.69
N ALA A 247 -18.04 -7.60 11.18
CA ALA A 247 -16.95 -6.69 10.81
C ALA A 247 -17.37 -5.71 9.68
N LEU A 248 -18.21 -6.13 8.75
CA LEU A 248 -18.73 -5.32 7.65
C LEU A 248 -19.88 -4.39 8.05
N ASP A 249 -20.58 -4.69 9.16
CA ASP A 249 -21.73 -3.91 9.63
C ASP A 249 -21.30 -2.70 10.47
N LEU A 250 -21.17 -1.55 9.81
CA LEU A 250 -20.85 -0.27 10.46
C LEU A 250 -22.00 0.33 11.27
N LYS A 251 -23.24 -0.18 11.17
CA LYS A 251 -24.36 0.34 11.98
C LYS A 251 -24.16 0.08 13.48
N LYS A 252 -23.29 -0.87 13.81
CA LYS A 252 -22.90 -1.21 15.19
C LYS A 252 -21.78 -0.33 15.73
N GLU A 253 -21.20 0.55 14.92
CA GLU A 253 -20.19 1.50 15.37
C GLU A 253 -20.83 2.71 16.05
N ASN A 254 -20.18 3.22 17.07
CA ASN A 254 -20.64 4.43 17.72
C ASN A 254 -20.44 5.64 16.78
N ALA A 255 -21.32 6.64 16.90
CA ALA A 255 -21.30 7.82 16.02
C ALA A 255 -19.98 8.61 16.11
N LYS A 256 -19.38 8.68 17.31
CA LYS A 256 -18.09 9.38 17.54
C LYS A 256 -16.94 8.72 16.78
N THR A 257 -16.92 7.39 16.68
CA THR A 257 -15.94 6.62 15.90
C THR A 257 -16.13 6.89 14.42
N LEU A 258 -17.37 6.86 13.93
CA LEU A 258 -17.67 7.16 12.53
C LEU A 258 -17.22 8.58 12.15
N GLU A 259 -17.51 9.57 12.99
CA GLU A 259 -17.06 10.95 12.80
C GLU A 259 -15.54 11.08 12.86
N ARG A 260 -14.89 10.47 13.86
CA ARG A 260 -13.43 10.49 14.01
C ARG A 260 -12.74 9.89 12.79
N TYR A 261 -13.26 8.82 12.20
CA TYR A 261 -12.70 8.24 10.97
C TYR A 261 -12.99 9.07 9.71
N GLY A 262 -13.95 9.99 9.74
CA GLY A 262 -14.49 10.64 8.54
C GLY A 262 -15.44 9.73 7.74
N ALA A 263 -15.95 8.66 8.37
CA ALA A 263 -16.92 7.70 7.83
C ALA A 263 -18.38 8.15 8.06
N SER A 264 -18.60 9.44 8.25
CA SER A 264 -19.92 10.03 8.51
C SER A 264 -20.41 10.84 7.30
N PRO A 265 -21.73 11.13 7.21
CA PRO A 265 -22.29 12.01 6.17
C PRO A 265 -21.70 13.42 6.13
N ALA A 266 -20.99 13.85 7.18
CA ALA A 266 -20.31 15.14 7.22
C ALA A 266 -19.10 15.19 6.26
N ASN A 267 -18.49 14.05 5.93
CA ASN A 267 -17.39 13.99 4.97
C ASN A 267 -17.93 14.04 3.53
N LYS A 268 -17.97 15.25 2.97
CA LYS A 268 -18.45 15.53 1.60
C LYS A 268 -17.35 15.47 0.54
N LEU A 269 -16.13 15.09 0.91
CA LEU A 269 -15.00 14.99 -0.02
C LEU A 269 -15.22 13.82 -0.98
N ARG A 270 -14.84 13.99 -2.25
CA ARG A 270 -15.12 13.01 -3.31
C ARG A 270 -14.50 11.64 -3.01
N GLY A 271 -15.36 10.65 -2.81
CA GLY A 271 -14.96 9.30 -2.40
C GLY A 271 -14.40 9.19 -0.98
N GLY A 272 -14.31 10.31 -0.25
CA GLY A 272 -13.71 10.39 1.08
C GLY A 272 -14.45 9.55 2.11
N LYS A 273 -15.77 9.71 2.22
CA LYS A 273 -16.60 8.92 3.14
C LYS A 273 -16.43 7.40 2.92
N ALA A 274 -16.55 6.94 1.68
CA ALA A 274 -16.46 5.51 1.34
C ALA A 274 -15.06 4.93 1.61
N PHE A 275 -14.01 5.73 1.38
CA PHE A 275 -12.66 5.38 1.76
C PHE A 275 -12.52 5.24 3.29
N CYS A 276 -12.99 6.23 4.05
CA CYS A 276 -12.97 6.21 5.51
C CYS A 276 -13.74 5.00 6.08
N GLU A 277 -14.90 4.67 5.51
CA GLU A 277 -15.65 3.44 5.84
C GLU A 277 -14.83 2.18 5.58
N SER A 278 -14.12 2.12 4.43
CA SER A 278 -13.26 0.98 4.09
C SER A 278 -12.11 0.81 5.09
N VAL A 279 -11.49 1.91 5.55
CA VAL A 279 -10.43 1.86 6.56
C VAL A 279 -10.97 1.38 7.92
N LEU A 280 -12.16 1.83 8.32
CA LEU A 280 -12.79 1.38 9.56
C LEU A 280 -13.19 -0.11 9.49
N VAL A 281 -13.75 -0.55 8.36
CA VAL A 281 -14.03 -1.97 8.10
C VAL A 281 -12.74 -2.79 8.14
N ALA A 282 -11.64 -2.29 7.56
CA ALA A 282 -10.37 -2.99 7.61
C ALA A 282 -9.87 -3.21 9.05
N ARG A 283 -10.00 -2.23 9.95
CA ARG A 283 -9.71 -2.41 11.39
C ARG A 283 -10.50 -3.60 11.95
N ARG A 284 -11.82 -3.62 11.73
CA ARG A 284 -12.72 -4.68 12.22
C ARG A 284 -12.40 -6.05 11.60
N LEU A 285 -11.98 -6.09 10.33
CA LEU A 285 -11.54 -7.32 9.66
C LEU A 285 -10.21 -7.84 10.25
N ILE A 286 -9.28 -6.93 10.60
CA ILE A 286 -8.06 -7.30 11.32
C ILE A 286 -8.41 -7.88 12.70
N GLU A 287 -9.31 -7.26 13.47
CA GLU A 287 -9.82 -7.82 14.73
C GLU A 287 -10.53 -9.18 14.52
N ALA A 288 -11.19 -9.35 13.37
CA ALA A 288 -11.80 -10.61 12.97
C ALA A 288 -10.77 -11.70 12.64
N GLY A 289 -9.50 -11.34 12.42
CA GLY A 289 -8.41 -12.27 12.13
C GLY A 289 -8.09 -12.41 10.64
N VAL A 290 -8.59 -11.50 9.78
CA VAL A 290 -8.24 -11.48 8.36
C VAL A 290 -6.74 -11.19 8.20
N PRO A 291 -5.96 -12.06 7.55
CA PRO A 291 -4.53 -11.88 7.35
C PRO A 291 -4.15 -10.69 6.46
N PHE A 292 -4.89 -10.44 5.39
CA PHE A 292 -4.54 -9.41 4.42
C PHE A 292 -5.78 -8.65 3.97
N VAL A 293 -5.76 -7.32 4.15
CA VAL A 293 -6.79 -6.41 3.66
C VAL A 293 -6.12 -5.39 2.74
N HIS A 294 -6.61 -5.27 1.50
CA HIS A 294 -6.21 -4.22 0.57
C HIS A 294 -7.34 -3.22 0.44
N ILE A 295 -7.02 -1.93 0.44
CA ILE A 295 -7.96 -0.84 0.28
C ILE A 295 -7.48 -0.01 -0.89
N ASN A 296 -8.29 0.08 -1.93
CA ASN A 296 -8.02 0.96 -3.05
C ASN A 296 -8.72 2.31 -2.86
N PHE A 297 -7.96 3.39 -2.99
CA PHE A 297 -8.49 4.75 -3.03
C PHE A 297 -7.96 5.48 -4.25
N GLY A 298 -8.77 5.55 -5.30
CA GLY A 298 -8.38 6.12 -6.59
C GLY A 298 -8.56 7.62 -6.74
N GLY A 299 -8.13 8.13 -7.89
CA GLY A 299 -8.29 9.51 -8.34
C GLY A 299 -7.11 10.42 -8.01
N TRP A 300 -5.94 9.86 -7.72
CA TRP A 300 -4.74 10.65 -7.41
C TRP A 300 -3.99 11.15 -8.66
N ASP A 301 -4.46 10.80 -9.87
CA ASP A 301 -3.83 11.14 -11.15
C ASP A 301 -4.05 12.61 -11.53
N ALA A 302 -3.32 13.49 -10.86
CA ALA A 302 -3.58 14.93 -10.84
C ALA A 302 -2.88 15.70 -11.98
N HIS A 303 -3.17 15.33 -13.23
CA HIS A 303 -2.66 16.03 -14.43
C HIS A 303 -3.33 17.38 -14.70
N GLU A 304 -4.53 17.60 -14.17
CA GLU A 304 -5.30 18.83 -14.39
C GLU A 304 -5.13 19.82 -13.25
N ASP A 305 -5.31 19.37 -12.01
CA ASP A 305 -5.24 20.19 -10.81
C ASP A 305 -4.67 19.39 -9.62
N ASN A 306 -3.37 19.57 -9.38
CA ASN A 306 -2.65 18.94 -8.28
C ASN A 306 -3.22 19.40 -6.92
N ASP A 307 -3.24 20.71 -6.69
CA ASP A 307 -3.63 21.27 -5.40
C ASP A 307 -5.08 20.97 -5.05
N GLY A 308 -5.98 21.06 -6.03
CA GLY A 308 -7.38 20.67 -5.87
C GLY A 308 -7.52 19.20 -5.45
N THR A 309 -6.82 18.31 -6.14
CA THR A 309 -6.81 16.87 -5.81
C THR A 309 -6.27 16.61 -4.40
N MET A 310 -5.18 17.27 -4.01
CA MET A 310 -4.59 17.11 -2.68
C MET A 310 -5.52 17.62 -1.57
N ARG A 311 -6.15 18.80 -1.74
CA ARG A 311 -7.15 19.34 -0.80
C ARG A 311 -8.38 18.47 -0.68
N GLU A 312 -8.79 17.85 -1.78
CA GLU A 312 -9.96 16.97 -1.80
C GLU A 312 -9.68 15.64 -1.08
N LYS A 313 -8.51 15.04 -1.27
CA LYS A 313 -8.27 13.66 -0.84
C LYS A 313 -7.53 13.49 0.48
N PHE A 314 -6.48 14.28 0.71
CA PHE A 314 -5.65 14.08 1.90
C PHE A 314 -6.38 14.24 3.23
N PRO A 315 -7.37 15.12 3.41
CA PRO A 315 -8.08 15.20 4.68
C PRO A 315 -8.79 13.88 5.06
N SER A 316 -9.32 13.14 4.08
CA SER A 316 -9.91 11.82 4.34
C SER A 316 -8.86 10.77 4.70
N VAL A 317 -7.68 10.82 4.05
CA VAL A 317 -6.52 9.98 4.40
C VAL A 317 -6.05 10.29 5.82
N ASP A 318 -5.88 11.56 6.16
CA ASP A 318 -5.43 12.02 7.47
C ASP A 318 -6.36 11.52 8.58
N MET A 319 -7.67 11.75 8.44
CA MET A 319 -8.66 11.32 9.43
C MET A 319 -8.68 9.80 9.60
N ALA A 320 -8.80 9.05 8.50
CA ALA A 320 -9.01 7.61 8.57
C ALA A 320 -7.74 6.87 9.02
N VAL A 321 -6.58 7.23 8.47
CA VAL A 321 -5.31 6.53 8.76
C VAL A 321 -4.82 6.88 10.16
N ALA A 322 -4.91 8.14 10.60
CA ALA A 322 -4.54 8.48 11.99
C ALA A 322 -5.42 7.72 12.99
N SER A 323 -6.74 7.69 12.78
CA SER A 323 -7.67 6.94 13.65
C SER A 323 -7.36 5.44 13.66
N LEU A 324 -7.04 4.85 12.49
CA LEU A 324 -6.63 3.46 12.39
C LEU A 324 -5.38 3.16 13.23
N LEU A 325 -4.35 4.01 13.14
CA LEU A 325 -3.12 3.81 13.91
C LEU A 325 -3.36 3.94 15.41
N GLU A 326 -4.18 4.92 15.84
CA GLU A 326 -4.58 5.07 17.24
C GLU A 326 -5.31 3.84 17.77
N ASP A 327 -6.31 3.35 17.05
CA ASP A 327 -7.12 2.20 17.50
C ASP A 327 -6.32 0.90 17.51
N LEU A 328 -5.45 0.69 16.51
CA LEU A 328 -4.56 -0.47 16.49
C LEU A 328 -3.53 -0.41 17.62
N ASP A 329 -3.04 0.79 17.98
CA ASP A 329 -2.11 0.95 19.10
C ASP A 329 -2.80 0.68 20.45
N GLN A 330 -3.98 1.26 20.65
CA GLN A 330 -4.79 1.08 21.86
C GLN A 330 -5.20 -0.38 22.09
N SER A 331 -5.55 -1.10 21.02
CA SER A 331 -5.87 -2.54 21.08
C SER A 331 -4.63 -3.44 21.14
N GLY A 332 -3.43 -2.88 21.02
CA GLY A 332 -2.16 -3.62 20.94
C GLY A 332 -1.93 -4.36 19.63
N LEU A 333 -2.87 -4.29 18.67
CA LEU A 333 -2.79 -4.93 17.35
C LEU A 333 -1.72 -4.30 16.45
N LEU A 334 -1.33 -3.04 16.68
CA LEU A 334 -0.29 -2.38 15.90
C LEU A 334 1.05 -3.15 15.97
N LYS A 335 1.33 -3.85 17.07
CA LYS A 335 2.53 -4.70 17.20
C LYS A 335 2.54 -5.89 16.25
N THR A 336 1.35 -6.35 15.83
CA THR A 336 1.17 -7.55 15.00
C THR A 336 0.56 -7.27 13.62
N THR A 337 0.25 -6.02 13.30
CA THR A 337 -0.36 -5.63 12.02
C THR A 337 0.52 -4.60 11.34
N ILE A 338 0.91 -4.88 10.09
CA ILE A 338 1.57 -3.89 9.24
C ILE A 338 0.48 -3.05 8.58
N VAL A 339 0.60 -1.73 8.68
CA VAL A 339 -0.20 -0.79 7.87
C VAL A 339 0.74 -0.15 6.87
N ALA A 340 0.46 -0.32 5.58
CA ALA A 340 1.21 0.30 4.49
C ALA A 340 0.32 1.29 3.75
N LEU A 341 0.80 2.51 3.53
CA LEU A 341 0.15 3.55 2.74
C LEU A 341 1.12 3.99 1.64
N LEU A 342 0.73 3.78 0.39
CA LEU A 342 1.56 4.02 -0.78
C LEU A 342 0.71 4.11 -2.05
N GLY A 343 1.32 4.62 -3.12
CA GLY A 343 0.80 4.51 -4.48
C GLY A 343 1.82 3.81 -5.38
N GLU A 344 1.64 3.94 -6.68
CA GLU A 344 2.50 3.35 -7.71
C GLU A 344 3.71 4.23 -8.03
N MET A 345 3.56 5.54 -7.92
CA MET A 345 4.54 6.55 -8.34
C MET A 345 4.36 7.86 -7.55
N GLY A 346 5.21 8.86 -7.82
CA GLY A 346 5.04 10.22 -7.34
C GLY A 346 4.65 11.19 -8.46
N ARG A 347 4.75 12.49 -8.17
CA ARG A 347 4.44 13.58 -9.11
C ARG A 347 5.62 14.50 -9.34
N THR A 348 5.74 14.99 -10.57
CA THR A 348 6.81 15.90 -11.00
C THR A 348 6.85 17.16 -10.15
N PRO A 349 8.05 17.72 -9.91
CA PRO A 349 8.16 18.87 -9.04
C PRO A 349 7.75 20.21 -9.68
N TRP A 350 7.52 20.23 -11.00
CA TRP A 350 7.10 21.42 -11.74
C TRP A 350 5.66 21.27 -12.25
N PRO A 351 4.93 22.37 -12.39
CA PRO A 351 3.58 22.35 -12.94
C PRO A 351 3.55 21.87 -14.39
N GLN A 352 2.50 21.12 -14.75
CA GLN A 352 2.18 20.67 -16.10
C GLN A 352 0.65 20.71 -16.35
N GLY A 353 0.22 20.35 -17.57
CA GLY A 353 -1.20 20.29 -17.94
C GLY A 353 -1.80 21.61 -18.42
N GLY A 354 -3.01 21.55 -19.00
CA GLY A 354 -3.74 22.70 -19.51
C GLY A 354 -4.09 23.68 -18.38
N GLY A 355 -3.36 24.80 -18.30
CA GLY A 355 -3.52 25.81 -17.25
C GLY A 355 -2.44 25.80 -16.17
N GLY A 356 -1.45 24.91 -16.23
CA GLY A 356 -0.25 24.94 -15.37
C GLY A 356 -0.51 24.64 -13.89
N LYS A 357 -1.59 23.91 -13.58
CA LYS A 357 -1.96 23.52 -12.20
C LYS A 357 -1.76 22.04 -11.90
N GLY A 358 -1.52 21.22 -12.91
CA GLY A 358 -1.34 19.79 -12.79
C GLY A 358 0.10 19.37 -12.56
N SER A 359 0.30 18.06 -12.42
CA SER A 359 1.62 17.46 -12.33
C SER A 359 1.66 16.09 -13.01
N ASP A 360 2.74 15.84 -13.73
CA ASP A 360 2.98 14.59 -14.46
C ASP A 360 3.64 13.52 -13.58
N HIS A 361 3.72 12.29 -14.08
CA HIS A 361 4.25 11.10 -13.42
C HIS A 361 5.73 11.25 -13.01
N TRP A 362 6.08 10.74 -11.83
CA TRP A 362 7.46 10.76 -11.32
C TRP A 362 7.89 9.42 -10.73
N PRO A 363 9.03 8.83 -11.16
CA PRO A 363 9.46 7.48 -10.73
C PRO A 363 9.75 7.30 -9.24
N THR A 364 9.89 8.40 -8.49
CA THR A 364 10.16 8.37 -7.05
C THR A 364 8.90 8.64 -6.27
N GLN A 365 8.67 7.87 -5.21
CA GLN A 365 7.53 8.02 -4.33
C GLN A 365 7.89 7.85 -2.86
N PHE A 366 6.92 8.15 -2.00
CA PHE A 366 6.98 7.83 -0.58
C PHE A 366 6.24 6.53 -0.29
N VAL A 367 6.67 5.83 0.75
CA VAL A 367 5.91 4.76 1.39
C VAL A 367 5.83 5.08 2.88
N VAL A 368 4.64 4.98 3.46
CA VAL A 368 4.44 5.04 4.91
C VAL A 368 4.17 3.64 5.42
N LEU A 369 4.94 3.21 6.43
CA LEU A 369 4.78 1.92 7.08
C LEU A 369 4.57 2.12 8.58
N ALA A 370 3.65 1.38 9.17
CA ALA A 370 3.41 1.35 10.61
C ALA A 370 3.25 -0.09 11.11
N GLY A 371 3.50 -0.29 12.39
CA GLY A 371 3.24 -1.55 13.08
C GLY A 371 4.12 -2.73 12.67
N GLY A 372 3.69 -3.95 13.00
CA GLY A 372 4.44 -5.19 12.73
C GLY A 372 5.81 -5.28 13.43
N ALA A 373 5.98 -4.55 14.54
CA ALA A 373 7.24 -4.32 15.24
C ALA A 373 8.34 -3.63 14.40
N LEU A 374 7.94 -2.92 13.34
CA LEU A 374 8.83 -1.97 12.66
C LEU A 374 9.24 -0.88 13.65
N ARG A 375 10.48 -0.39 13.52
CA ARG A 375 10.90 0.82 14.23
C ARG A 375 10.06 1.97 13.71
N ALA A 376 9.16 2.48 14.55
CA ALA A 376 8.40 3.68 14.28
C ALA A 376 9.28 4.92 14.49
N ALA A 377 8.78 6.09 14.08
CA ALA A 377 9.46 7.38 14.25
C ALA A 377 10.79 7.52 13.49
N THR A 378 10.97 6.78 12.38
CA THR A 378 12.13 6.99 11.50
C THR A 378 11.71 7.63 10.19
N SER A 379 12.51 8.59 9.73
CA SER A 379 12.49 9.02 8.33
C SER A 379 13.82 8.61 7.71
N SER A 380 13.77 7.78 6.67
CA SER A 380 14.97 7.47 5.89
C SER A 380 15.04 8.43 4.72
N ALA A 381 16.08 9.26 4.72
CA ALA A 381 16.29 10.28 3.70
C ALA A 381 16.80 9.64 2.40
N SER A 382 16.24 10.08 1.27
CA SER A 382 16.99 10.10 0.01
C SER A 382 18.21 11.01 0.23
N ARG A 383 19.42 10.50 -0.05
CA ARG A 383 20.60 11.36 -0.27
C ARG A 383 20.17 12.40 -1.30
N THR A 384 20.20 13.67 -0.90
CA THR A 384 20.03 14.88 -1.71
C THR A 384 19.45 14.63 -3.10
N ILE A 385 18.19 15.01 -3.32
CA ILE A 385 17.64 15.13 -4.67
C ILE A 385 18.59 16.03 -5.45
N GLY A 386 19.47 15.42 -6.24
CA GLY A 386 20.25 16.13 -7.21
C GLY A 386 19.24 16.68 -8.20
N LEU A 387 19.13 18.01 -8.25
CA LEU A 387 18.70 18.69 -9.46
C LEU A 387 19.34 17.95 -10.65
N PRO A 388 18.62 17.70 -11.76
CA PRO A 388 19.26 17.19 -12.94
C PRO A 388 20.40 18.16 -13.26
N ARG A 389 21.66 17.71 -13.12
CA ARG A 389 22.78 18.44 -13.68
C ARG A 389 22.44 18.54 -15.16
N SER A 390 22.18 19.76 -15.62
CA SER A 390 21.96 20.05 -17.02
C SER A 390 23.05 19.33 -17.80
N ARG A 391 22.62 18.47 -18.72
CA ARG A 391 23.51 17.74 -19.60
C ARG A 391 23.93 18.71 -20.70
N THR A 392 24.70 19.74 -20.37
CA THR A 392 25.36 20.60 -21.35
C THR A 392 26.60 19.86 -21.86
N ASN A 393 26.43 19.14 -22.97
CA ASN A 393 27.56 18.74 -23.78
C ASN A 393 28.11 19.99 -24.49
N SER A 394 29.37 20.32 -24.17
CA SER A 394 30.34 21.14 -24.93
C SER A 394 29.89 22.56 -25.32
N THR A 395 30.52 23.61 -24.82
CA THR A 395 31.89 24.00 -25.24
C THR A 395 32.54 24.94 -24.22
N LYS A 396 33.84 24.75 -24.00
CA LYS A 396 34.89 25.65 -23.45
C LYS A 396 34.41 26.85 -22.61
N TRP A 397 34.84 26.93 -21.35
CA TRP A 397 35.86 27.88 -20.87
C TRP A 397 36.46 27.38 -19.56
N ILE A 398 37.78 27.45 -19.49
CA ILE A 398 38.66 26.99 -18.41
C ILE A 398 38.77 28.12 -17.38
N ALA A 399 38.62 27.79 -16.09
CA ALA A 399 39.41 28.41 -15.00
C ALA A 399 39.31 27.53 -13.75
N SER A 400 40.38 26.80 -13.47
CA SER A 400 40.63 26.12 -12.18
C SER A 400 40.93 27.14 -11.08
N PRO A 401 40.51 26.91 -9.82
CA PRO A 401 41.08 27.63 -8.69
C PRO A 401 42.32 26.88 -8.18
N ALA A 402 43.46 27.58 -8.10
CA ALA A 402 44.66 27.09 -7.44
C ALA A 402 44.82 27.71 -6.02
N PRO A 403 45.52 27.03 -5.09
CA PRO A 403 45.38 27.22 -3.65
C PRO A 403 46.49 28.07 -2.99
N SER A 404 46.17 28.59 -1.79
CA SER A 404 47.00 28.96 -0.61
C SER A 404 48.43 29.55 -0.76
N THR A 405 48.58 30.82 -0.30
CA THR A 405 49.68 31.54 0.44
C THR A 405 51.14 31.04 0.37
N PRO A 406 52.19 31.92 0.32
CA PRO A 406 52.70 32.62 1.54
C PRO A 406 53.51 33.96 1.41
N SER A 407 53.42 34.79 2.47
CA SER A 407 54.43 35.61 3.22
C SER A 407 55.53 36.55 2.62
N TRP A 408 55.79 37.64 3.38
CA TRP A 408 56.93 38.62 3.45
C TRP A 408 56.86 39.84 2.49
N ALA A 409 57.14 41.12 2.85
CA ALA A 409 57.78 41.78 4.01
C ALA A 409 57.35 43.27 4.14
N SER A 410 57.54 43.81 5.36
CA SER A 410 57.71 45.21 5.87
C SER A 410 57.41 46.42 4.96
N THR A 411 56.80 47.54 5.44
CA THR A 411 57.40 48.49 6.40
C THR A 411 56.33 49.44 7.01
N ARG A 412 56.68 49.99 8.18
CA ARG A 412 55.94 50.83 9.16
C ARG A 412 55.40 52.17 8.65
N THR A 413 54.39 52.68 9.39
CA THR A 413 54.14 54.03 9.98
C THR A 413 52.67 54.42 9.79
N THR A 414 51.87 54.96 10.72
CA THR A 414 52.00 55.40 12.12
C THR A 414 50.58 55.65 12.64
N SER A 415 50.41 55.57 13.96
CA SER A 415 49.31 56.06 14.81
C SER A 415 48.66 57.39 14.38
N PHE A 416 47.32 57.44 14.34
CA PHE A 416 46.43 58.09 15.32
C PHE A 416 44.99 57.60 15.10
#